data_AF-A0A965Q1J4-F1
#
_entry.id   AF-A0A965Q1J4-F1
#
_cell.length_a   1.000
_cell.length_b   1.000
_cell.length_c   1.000
_cell.angle_alpha   90.00
_cell.angle_beta   90.00
_cell.angle_gamma   90.00
#
_symmetry.space_group_name_H-M   'P 1'
#
loop_
_entity.id
_entity.type
_entity.pdbx_description
1 polymer ?
#
loop_
_entity_poly.entity_id
_entity_poly.type
_entity_poly.pdbx_seq_one_letter_code
_entity_poly.pdbx_strand_id
1 'polypeptide(L)'
;MQITQNIKKNLFQKRWSGTWTASGTISEANCSLLTDHLMKKVIPENVFTGKAIVDLKGRDKQNLLLENFPDDQKPSEQEILFVQGAANHGVEPITFRINTPFLRFSNSHIEHSVTSERSFHAPRFLKAKSLGEIIPFSLKHFRCGLERYQSLFKALSFGYVPEVVDRLIVDYSDGSLAVELQASNLLSPTTPPFFGVLEIESFLNLLETL
;
A
#
# COMPACT_ATOMS: atom_id res chain seq x y z
N MET A 1 14.98 -4.55 12.25
CA MET A 1 13.72 -3.78 12.46
C MET A 1 12.92 -4.36 13.63
N GLN A 2 12.06 -3.60 14.33
CA GLN A 2 11.16 -4.16 15.37
C GLN A 2 9.82 -4.54 14.75
N ILE A 3 9.40 -5.80 14.89
CA ILE A 3 8.11 -6.31 14.40
C ILE A 3 7.22 -6.62 15.61
N THR A 4 6.00 -6.08 15.60
CA THR A 4 4.98 -6.37 16.61
C THR A 4 3.75 -6.98 15.95
N GLN A 5 3.22 -8.04 16.54
CA GLN A 5 2.02 -8.72 16.06
C GLN A 5 0.94 -8.77 17.14
N ASN A 6 -0.30 -8.50 16.74
CA ASN A 6 -1.48 -8.62 17.60
C ASN A 6 -2.55 -9.41 16.85
N ILE A 7 -2.85 -10.62 17.31
CA ILE A 7 -3.80 -11.53 16.67
C ILE A 7 -4.92 -11.85 17.65
N LYS A 8 -6.16 -11.70 17.19
CA LYS A 8 -7.39 -11.92 17.96
C LYS A 8 -8.29 -12.93 17.27
N LYS A 9 -8.97 -13.77 18.05
CA LYS A 9 -9.99 -14.70 17.57
C LYS A 9 -11.37 -14.08 17.72
N ASN A 10 -12.12 -14.00 16.63
CA ASN A 10 -13.55 -13.75 16.69
C ASN A 10 -14.28 -15.06 17.00
N LEU A 11 -14.74 -15.21 18.23
CA LEU A 11 -15.38 -16.44 18.72
C LEU A 11 -16.69 -16.75 17.99
N PHE A 12 -17.47 -15.73 17.61
CA PHE A 12 -18.76 -15.91 16.94
C PHE A 12 -18.58 -16.38 15.49
N GLN A 13 -17.60 -15.84 14.78
CA GLN A 13 -17.34 -16.18 13.38
C GLN A 13 -16.37 -17.37 13.22
N LYS A 14 -15.74 -17.82 14.31
CA LYS A 14 -14.61 -18.76 14.29
C LYS A 14 -13.50 -18.34 13.31
N ARG A 15 -13.30 -17.04 13.16
CA ARG A 15 -12.27 -16.43 12.30
C ARG A 15 -11.25 -15.67 13.14
N TRP A 16 -10.12 -15.36 12.54
CA TRP A 16 -9.07 -14.57 13.16
C TRP A 16 -8.94 -13.20 12.49
N SER A 17 -8.44 -12.23 13.24
CA SER A 17 -8.02 -10.92 12.75
C SER A 17 -6.65 -10.61 13.33
N GLY A 18 -5.77 -10.03 12.52
CA GLY A 18 -4.41 -9.71 12.94
C GLY A 18 -4.01 -8.32 12.50
N THR A 19 -3.12 -7.72 13.28
CA THR A 19 -2.37 -6.53 12.92
C THR A 19 -0.89 -6.81 13.12
N TRP A 20 -0.09 -6.61 12.08
CA TRP A 20 1.36 -6.67 12.09
C TRP A 20 1.88 -5.27 11.81
N THR A 21 2.80 -4.84 12.65
CA THR A 21 3.45 -3.53 12.51
C THR A 21 4.94 -3.74 12.51
N ALA A 22 5.65 -3.01 11.67
CA ALA A 22 7.09 -3.00 11.66
C ALA A 22 7.58 -1.56 11.53
N SER A 23 8.56 -1.17 12.34
CA SER A 23 9.14 0.17 12.26
C SER A 23 10.62 0.14 12.55
N GLY A 24 11.37 1.03 11.92
CA GLY A 24 12.80 1.20 12.14
C GLY A 24 13.47 2.05 11.08
N THR A 25 14.79 2.10 11.15
CA THR A 25 15.61 2.69 10.09
C THR A 25 15.98 1.63 9.06
N ILE A 26 16.03 2.02 7.79
CA ILE A 26 16.38 1.16 6.66
C ILE A 26 17.32 1.90 5.72
N SER A 27 18.29 1.19 5.14
CA SER A 27 19.17 1.77 4.12
C SER A 27 18.38 2.09 2.84
N GLU A 28 18.89 3.05 2.07
CA GLU A 28 18.28 3.43 0.79
C GLU A 28 18.22 2.25 -0.20
N ALA A 29 19.26 1.41 -0.24
CA ALA A 29 19.31 0.22 -1.07
C ALA A 29 18.21 -0.79 -0.68
N ASN A 30 18.05 -1.03 0.62
CA ASN A 30 17.01 -1.91 1.14
C ASN A 30 15.60 -1.36 0.90
N CYS A 31 15.42 -0.03 0.99
CA CYS A 31 14.16 0.62 0.65
C CYS A 31 13.83 0.52 -0.84
N SER A 32 14.84 0.61 -1.71
CA SER A 32 14.67 0.44 -3.16
C SER A 32 14.22 -0.99 -3.50
N LEU A 33 14.81 -2.00 -2.86
CA LEU A 33 14.36 -3.40 -2.99
C LEU A 33 12.92 -3.60 -2.51
N LEU A 34 12.57 -3.01 -1.36
CA LEU A 34 11.22 -3.04 -0.82
C LEU A 34 10.21 -2.41 -1.78
N THR A 35 10.57 -1.26 -2.35
CA THR A 35 9.77 -0.53 -3.34
C THR A 35 9.56 -1.38 -4.59
N ASP A 36 10.62 -1.95 -5.16
CA ASP A 36 10.52 -2.83 -6.33
C ASP A 36 9.62 -4.05 -6.07
N HIS A 37 9.79 -4.70 -4.92
CA HIS A 37 8.97 -5.83 -4.51
C HIS A 37 7.49 -5.44 -4.40
N LEU A 38 7.20 -4.33 -3.71
CA LEU A 38 5.82 -3.83 -3.59
C LEU A 38 5.20 -3.58 -4.96
N MET A 39 5.93 -2.92 -5.87
CA MET A 39 5.40 -2.55 -7.18
C MET A 39 5.20 -3.73 -8.12
N LYS A 40 6.03 -4.77 -8.03
CA LYS A 40 5.97 -5.95 -8.92
C LYS A 40 5.13 -7.09 -8.38
N LYS A 41 5.11 -7.27 -7.06
CA LYS A 41 4.58 -8.47 -6.40
C LYS A 41 3.36 -8.18 -5.53
N VAL A 42 3.15 -6.94 -5.10
CA VAL A 42 2.09 -6.58 -4.16
C VAL A 42 1.05 -5.64 -4.78
N ILE A 43 1.42 -4.66 -5.59
CA ILE A 43 0.45 -3.76 -6.24
C ILE A 43 -0.13 -4.45 -7.49
N PRO A 44 -1.46 -4.62 -7.59
CA PRO A 44 -2.08 -5.24 -8.76
C PRO A 44 -1.81 -4.50 -10.06
N GLU A 45 -1.56 -5.24 -11.15
CA GLU A 45 -1.14 -4.64 -12.43
C GLU A 45 -2.18 -3.68 -13.04
N ASN A 46 -3.47 -3.94 -12.82
CA ASN A 46 -4.55 -3.07 -13.29
C ASN A 46 -4.45 -1.64 -12.73
N VAL A 47 -3.86 -1.44 -11.54
CA VAL A 47 -3.58 -0.11 -10.98
C VAL A 47 -2.68 0.72 -11.89
N PHE A 48 -1.78 0.08 -12.66
CA PHE A 48 -0.89 0.80 -13.57
C PHE A 48 -1.47 1.04 -14.96
N THR A 49 -2.66 0.51 -15.24
CA THR A 49 -3.31 0.64 -16.56
C THR A 49 -4.18 1.88 -16.69
N GLY A 50 -4.44 2.60 -15.59
CA GLY A 50 -5.37 3.74 -15.54
C GLY A 50 -6.85 3.35 -15.65
N LYS A 51 -7.16 2.05 -15.69
CA LYS A 51 -8.54 1.54 -15.64
C LYS A 51 -9.04 1.59 -14.20
N ALA A 52 -10.36 1.69 -14.06
CA ALA A 52 -11.01 1.55 -12.76
C ALA A 52 -10.66 0.20 -12.11
N ILE A 53 -10.51 0.21 -10.80
CA ILE A 53 -10.26 -0.97 -9.97
C ILE A 53 -11.50 -1.25 -9.11
N VAL A 54 -11.70 -2.52 -8.78
CA VAL A 54 -12.89 -3.01 -8.07
C VAL A 54 -12.46 -3.61 -6.74
N ASP A 55 -13.15 -3.24 -5.66
CA ASP A 55 -12.93 -3.68 -4.28
C ASP A 55 -11.49 -3.47 -3.78
N LEU A 56 -10.78 -2.53 -4.36
CA LEU A 56 -9.44 -2.12 -3.96
C LEU A 56 -9.39 -0.60 -4.02
N LYS A 57 -8.77 0.01 -3.02
CA LYS A 57 -8.41 1.42 -3.03
C LYS A 57 -7.04 1.66 -2.39
N GLY A 58 -6.54 2.86 -2.59
CA GLY A 58 -5.47 3.44 -1.81
C GLY A 58 -5.88 3.69 -0.36
N ARG A 59 -4.87 3.85 0.51
CA ARG A 59 -5.11 4.24 1.90
C ARG A 59 -5.84 5.58 1.98
N ASP A 60 -6.59 5.80 3.04
CA ASP A 60 -7.17 7.13 3.30
C ASP A 60 -6.09 8.15 3.68
N LYS A 61 -6.33 9.43 3.35
CA LYS A 61 -5.37 10.53 3.58
C LYS A 61 -4.94 10.74 5.04
N GLN A 62 -5.76 10.26 5.99
CA GLN A 62 -5.49 10.36 7.42
C GLN A 62 -4.58 9.24 7.93
N ASN A 63 -4.37 8.19 7.12
CA ASN A 63 -3.68 6.98 7.50
C ASN A 63 -2.17 7.05 7.20
N LEU A 64 -1.50 8.07 7.76
CA LEU A 64 -0.05 8.18 7.74
C LEU A 64 0.53 7.47 8.98
N LEU A 65 1.52 6.61 8.78
CA LEU A 65 2.25 5.95 9.86
C LEU A 65 3.44 6.79 10.34
N LEU A 66 4.01 7.60 9.45
CA LEU A 66 5.11 8.50 9.78
C LEU A 66 4.62 9.96 9.81
N GLU A 67 4.86 10.65 10.93
CA GLU A 67 4.46 12.05 11.10
C GLU A 67 5.40 13.04 10.40
N ASN A 68 6.62 12.61 10.07
CA ASN A 68 7.68 13.46 9.52
C ASN A 68 7.57 13.72 8.00
N PHE A 69 6.46 13.33 7.37
CA PHE A 69 6.24 13.65 5.96
C PHE A 69 6.06 15.17 5.76
N PRO A 70 6.71 15.76 4.73
CA PRO A 70 6.48 17.16 4.38
C PRO A 70 5.00 17.44 4.11
N ASP A 71 4.49 18.58 4.58
CA ASP A 71 3.05 18.92 4.51
C ASP A 71 2.53 18.98 3.07
N ASP A 72 3.34 19.50 2.14
CA ASP A 72 3.04 19.57 0.71
C ASP A 72 3.03 18.19 0.02
N GLN A 73 3.64 17.20 0.67
CA GLN A 73 3.68 15.83 0.18
C GLN A 73 2.63 14.94 0.83
N LYS A 74 1.86 15.40 1.82
CA LYS A 74 0.78 14.60 2.42
C LYS A 74 -0.30 14.26 1.38
N PRO A 75 -0.90 13.06 1.45
CA PRO A 75 -1.95 12.67 0.53
C PRO A 75 -3.17 13.60 0.66
N SER A 76 -3.67 14.09 -0.47
CA SER A 76 -4.92 14.89 -0.53
C SER A 76 -6.17 14.00 -0.65
N GLU A 77 -6.00 12.80 -1.19
CA GLU A 77 -7.04 11.83 -1.50
C GLU A 77 -6.58 10.39 -1.17
N GLN A 78 -7.35 9.39 -1.58
CA GLN A 78 -6.98 7.98 -1.45
C GLN A 78 -5.77 7.67 -2.34
N GLU A 79 -4.66 7.26 -1.74
CA GLU A 79 -3.36 7.13 -2.41
C GLU A 79 -2.90 5.67 -2.38
N ILE A 80 -2.66 5.06 -3.56
CA ILE A 80 -2.06 3.72 -3.63
C ILE A 80 -0.54 3.82 -3.53
N LEU A 81 0.05 4.79 -4.23
CA LEU A 81 1.48 4.87 -4.40
C LEU A 81 1.93 6.32 -4.43
N PHE A 82 2.99 6.62 -3.71
CA PHE A 82 3.75 7.84 -3.84
C PHE A 82 5.24 7.52 -3.82
N VAL A 83 5.98 8.08 -4.76
CA VAL A 83 7.43 7.94 -4.87
C VAL A 83 8.01 9.32 -5.11
N GLN A 84 8.98 9.70 -4.30
CA GLN A 84 9.79 10.90 -4.51
C GLN A 84 11.27 10.60 -4.32
N GLY A 85 12.07 11.05 -5.27
CA GLY A 85 13.53 10.94 -5.21
C GLY A 85 14.21 11.90 -6.17
N ALA A 86 15.53 11.84 -6.27
CA ALA A 86 16.29 12.71 -7.16
C ALA A 86 17.18 11.90 -8.10
N ALA A 87 17.29 12.35 -9.36
CA ALA A 87 18.30 11.83 -10.28
C ALA A 87 19.69 12.18 -9.75
N ASN A 88 20.61 11.21 -9.79
CA ASN A 88 22.03 11.52 -9.74
C ASN A 88 22.27 12.66 -10.75
N HIS A 89 22.91 13.76 -10.30
CA HIS A 89 23.16 15.02 -11.02
C HIS A 89 22.26 16.25 -10.74
N GLY A 90 21.57 16.31 -9.59
CA GLY A 90 21.07 17.60 -9.05
C GLY A 90 19.86 18.19 -9.78
N VAL A 91 19.12 17.35 -10.50
CA VAL A 91 17.81 17.71 -11.06
C VAL A 91 16.78 17.76 -9.92
N GLU A 92 15.79 18.64 -10.05
CA GLU A 92 14.62 18.72 -9.16
C GLU A 92 14.03 17.33 -8.85
N PRO A 93 13.46 17.14 -7.65
CA PRO A 93 12.94 15.85 -7.24
C PRO A 93 11.84 15.37 -8.20
N ILE A 94 11.97 14.13 -8.64
CA ILE A 94 10.95 13.44 -9.42
C ILE A 94 9.89 12.95 -8.46
N THR A 95 8.62 13.27 -8.74
CA THR A 95 7.48 12.76 -7.98
C THR A 95 6.59 11.93 -8.88
N PHE A 96 6.09 10.83 -8.33
CA PHE A 96 5.09 9.97 -8.95
C PHE A 96 4.04 9.60 -7.92
N ARG A 97 2.76 9.82 -8.25
CA ARG A 97 1.63 9.51 -7.37
C ARG A 97 0.54 8.77 -8.14
N ILE A 98 -0.06 7.76 -7.50
CA ILE A 98 -1.26 7.09 -7.99
C ILE A 98 -2.35 7.24 -6.93
N ASN A 99 -3.44 7.90 -7.31
CA ASN A 99 -4.61 8.06 -6.47
C ASN A 99 -5.77 7.20 -7.00
N THR A 100 -6.69 6.85 -6.11
CA THR A 100 -7.85 6.04 -6.45
C THR A 100 -9.15 6.59 -5.88
N PRO A 101 -9.62 7.74 -6.38
CA PRO A 101 -10.85 8.32 -5.87
C PRO A 101 -12.04 7.40 -6.16
N PHE A 102 -12.98 7.37 -5.21
CA PHE A 102 -14.23 6.63 -5.35
C PHE A 102 -14.95 7.01 -6.65
N LEU A 103 -15.41 6.01 -7.39
CA LEU A 103 -16.13 6.21 -8.64
C LEU A 103 -17.63 5.94 -8.44
N ARG A 104 -17.99 4.73 -8.01
CA ARG A 104 -19.39 4.31 -7.83
C ARG A 104 -19.51 2.99 -7.08
N PHE A 105 -20.73 2.71 -6.61
CA PHE A 105 -21.14 1.35 -6.24
C PHE A 105 -21.62 0.58 -7.48
N SER A 106 -21.19 -0.67 -7.60
CA SER A 106 -21.52 -1.56 -8.72
C SER A 106 -22.00 -2.90 -8.14
N ASN A 107 -23.32 -3.03 -7.96
CA ASN A 107 -23.94 -4.13 -7.21
C ASN A 107 -23.39 -4.25 -5.77
N SER A 108 -22.62 -5.30 -5.49
CA SER A 108 -21.97 -5.59 -4.21
C SER A 108 -20.49 -5.22 -4.18
N HIS A 109 -20.04 -4.43 -5.15
CA HIS A 109 -18.65 -4.03 -5.32
C HIS A 109 -18.49 -2.50 -5.27
N ILE A 110 -17.31 -2.05 -4.86
CA ILE A 110 -16.92 -0.64 -4.90
C ILE A 110 -15.93 -0.43 -6.03
N GLU A 111 -16.25 0.45 -6.96
CA GLU A 111 -15.34 0.84 -8.04
C GLU A 111 -14.63 2.15 -7.68
N HIS A 112 -13.32 2.17 -7.92
CA HIS A 112 -12.47 3.34 -7.82
C HIS A 112 -11.87 3.66 -9.18
N SER A 113 -11.84 4.93 -9.54
CA SER A 113 -11.07 5.38 -10.69
C SER A 113 -9.57 5.36 -10.34
N VAL A 114 -8.70 5.39 -11.33
CA VAL A 114 -7.25 5.47 -11.11
C VAL A 114 -6.73 6.72 -11.80
N THR A 115 -6.11 7.60 -11.04
CA THR A 115 -5.45 8.80 -11.55
C THR A 115 -3.96 8.73 -11.24
N SER A 116 -3.13 9.26 -12.13
CA SER A 116 -1.68 9.28 -11.94
C SER A 116 -1.15 10.68 -12.17
N GLU A 117 -0.36 11.15 -11.21
CA GLU A 117 0.31 12.45 -11.24
C GLU A 117 1.81 12.22 -11.32
N ARG A 118 2.49 13.03 -12.14
CA ARG A 118 3.94 12.96 -12.30
C ARG A 118 4.51 14.37 -12.33
N SER A 119 5.64 14.61 -11.69
CA SER A 119 6.35 15.88 -11.90
C SER A 119 6.82 16.00 -13.35
N PHE A 120 6.98 17.25 -13.82
CA PHE A 120 7.35 17.56 -15.19
C PHE A 120 8.70 16.95 -15.60
N HIS A 121 9.59 16.75 -14.64
CA HIS A 121 10.93 16.19 -14.81
C HIS A 121 10.96 14.65 -14.82
N ALA A 122 9.83 13.97 -14.54
CA ALA A 122 9.72 12.52 -14.63
C ALA A 122 9.75 12.09 -16.11
N PRO A 123 10.68 11.22 -16.55
CA PRO A 123 10.71 10.78 -17.94
C PRO A 123 9.41 10.08 -18.34
N ARG A 124 8.80 10.50 -19.45
CA ARG A 124 7.52 9.95 -19.93
C ARG A 124 7.56 8.45 -20.24
N PHE A 125 8.73 7.91 -20.58
CA PHE A 125 8.94 6.49 -20.85
C PHE A 125 8.97 5.63 -19.57
N LEU A 126 9.11 6.26 -18.40
CA LEU A 126 9.25 5.55 -17.16
C LEU A 126 7.88 5.02 -16.74
N LYS A 127 7.62 3.74 -17.00
CA LYS A 127 6.41 3.05 -16.58
C LYS A 127 6.44 2.94 -15.07
N ALA A 128 5.29 3.15 -14.42
CA ALA A 128 5.18 3.09 -12.97
C ALA A 128 5.75 1.76 -12.45
N LYS A 129 5.32 0.62 -12.98
CA LYS A 129 5.82 -0.72 -12.62
C LYS A 129 7.34 -0.90 -12.78
N SER A 130 7.99 -0.13 -13.65
CA SER A 130 9.44 -0.16 -13.88
C SER A 130 10.20 0.82 -12.98
N LEU A 131 9.52 1.60 -12.15
CA LEU A 131 10.17 2.49 -11.16
C LEU A 131 11.13 1.67 -10.29
N GLY A 132 10.72 0.50 -9.78
CA GLY A 132 11.56 -0.32 -8.91
C GLY A 132 12.86 -0.87 -9.53
N GLU A 133 12.88 -1.14 -10.84
CA GLU A 133 14.08 -1.60 -11.58
C GLU A 133 15.00 -0.45 -11.99
N ILE A 134 14.40 0.71 -12.23
CA ILE A 134 15.03 1.90 -12.78
C ILE A 134 15.05 2.97 -11.69
N ILE A 135 15.42 2.61 -10.46
CA ILE A 135 15.81 3.60 -9.46
C ILE A 135 17.34 3.82 -9.55
N PRO A 136 17.88 4.66 -10.45
CA PRO A 136 19.17 5.32 -10.23
C PRO A 136 18.95 6.62 -9.44
N PHE A 137 17.97 6.64 -8.53
CA PHE A 137 17.51 7.81 -7.79
C PHE A 137 17.75 7.63 -6.30
N SER A 138 18.20 8.69 -5.63
CA SER A 138 18.12 8.70 -4.17
C SER A 138 16.66 8.76 -3.75
N LEU A 139 16.12 7.62 -3.30
CA LEU A 139 14.74 7.54 -2.84
C LEU A 139 14.63 8.31 -1.53
N LYS A 140 13.86 9.39 -1.54
CA LYS A 140 13.70 10.26 -0.38
C LYS A 140 12.45 9.89 0.42
N HIS A 141 11.36 9.70 -0.31
CA HIS A 141 10.07 9.37 0.27
C HIS A 141 9.36 8.33 -0.57
N PHE A 142 8.75 7.35 0.09
CA PHE A 142 7.97 6.32 -0.56
C PHE A 142 6.75 6.01 0.30
N ARG A 143 5.60 5.82 -0.34
CA ARG A 143 4.38 5.39 0.33
C ARG A 143 3.63 4.40 -0.53
N CYS A 144 3.11 3.38 0.11
CA CYS A 144 2.20 2.41 -0.48
C CYS A 144 1.00 2.25 0.46
N GLY A 145 -0.21 2.27 -0.11
CA GLY A 145 -1.45 2.08 0.63
C GLY A 145 -2.37 1.17 -0.16
N LEU A 146 -2.77 0.04 0.38
CA LEU A 146 -3.74 -0.87 -0.24
C LEU A 146 -4.78 -1.25 0.79
N GLU A 147 -6.05 -1.02 0.47
CA GLU A 147 -7.20 -1.45 1.27
C GLU A 147 -8.13 -2.25 0.38
N ARG A 148 -8.37 -3.53 0.75
CA ARG A 148 -9.25 -4.44 0.02
C ARG A 148 -10.60 -4.50 0.70
N TYR A 149 -11.66 -4.39 -0.10
CA TYR A 149 -13.03 -4.54 0.36
C TYR A 149 -13.56 -5.95 0.15
N GLN A 150 -14.52 -6.32 0.99
CA GLN A 150 -15.41 -7.44 0.75
C GLN A 150 -16.79 -7.11 1.28
N SER A 151 -17.82 -7.45 0.50
CA SER A 151 -19.20 -7.41 0.98
C SER A 151 -19.43 -8.55 1.96
N LEU A 152 -19.63 -8.21 3.24
CA LEU A 152 -19.89 -9.16 4.30
C LEU A 152 -21.33 -9.02 4.77
N PHE A 153 -22.01 -10.16 4.96
CA PHE A 153 -23.35 -10.17 5.52
C PHE A 153 -23.30 -9.80 7.01
N LYS A 154 -23.99 -8.73 7.38
CA LYS A 154 -24.13 -8.29 8.78
C LYS A 154 -25.57 -8.44 9.23
N ALA A 155 -25.80 -9.33 10.20
CA ALA A 155 -27.13 -9.60 10.75
C ALA A 155 -27.80 -8.34 11.31
N LEU A 156 -27.04 -7.46 11.97
CA LEU A 156 -27.53 -6.18 12.50
C LEU A 156 -27.92 -5.18 11.40
N SER A 157 -27.38 -5.34 10.20
CA SER A 157 -27.63 -4.46 9.04
C SER A 157 -28.69 -5.02 8.11
N PHE A 158 -29.21 -6.24 8.38
CA PHE A 158 -30.09 -7.01 7.49
C PHE A 158 -29.65 -7.04 6.01
N GLY A 159 -28.33 -7.07 5.76
CA GLY A 159 -27.80 -6.96 4.41
C GLY A 159 -26.27 -7.15 4.32
N TYR A 160 -25.75 -7.01 3.11
CA TYR A 160 -24.32 -7.00 2.83
C TYR A 160 -23.77 -5.58 2.93
N VAL A 161 -22.70 -5.41 3.70
CA VAL A 161 -22.00 -4.13 3.84
C VAL A 161 -20.57 -4.32 3.37
N PRO A 162 -20.04 -3.44 2.49
CA PRO A 162 -18.65 -3.50 2.08
C PRO A 162 -17.75 -3.07 3.24
N GLU A 163 -16.80 -3.92 3.61
CA GLU A 163 -15.86 -3.65 4.70
C GLU A 163 -14.43 -3.85 4.23
N VAL A 164 -13.50 -3.04 4.75
CA VAL A 164 -12.07 -3.26 4.54
C VAL A 164 -11.68 -4.53 5.29
N VAL A 165 -11.27 -5.54 4.55
CA VAL A 165 -10.91 -6.85 5.10
C VAL A 165 -9.41 -7.05 5.23
N ASP A 166 -8.63 -6.41 4.34
CA ASP A 166 -7.17 -6.38 4.39
C ASP A 166 -6.67 -4.97 4.12
N ARG A 167 -5.62 -4.57 4.82
CA ARG A 167 -4.98 -3.27 4.68
C ARG A 167 -3.47 -3.38 4.81
N LEU A 168 -2.75 -2.74 3.89
CA LEU A 168 -1.29 -2.64 3.88
C LEU A 168 -0.97 -1.17 3.72
N ILE A 169 -0.20 -0.64 4.67
CA ILE A 169 0.38 0.69 4.58
C ILE A 169 1.87 0.57 4.79
N VAL A 170 2.62 1.19 3.89
CA VAL A 170 4.06 1.33 3.97
C VAL A 170 4.36 2.80 3.82
N ASP A 171 5.10 3.34 4.77
CA ASP A 171 5.57 4.71 4.77
C ASP A 171 7.09 4.70 4.96
N TYR A 172 7.78 5.36 4.05
CA TYR A 172 9.20 5.60 4.12
C TYR A 172 9.49 7.08 3.92
N SER A 173 10.27 7.66 4.83
CA SER A 173 10.69 9.05 4.77
C SER A 173 12.08 9.20 5.36
N ASP A 174 13.04 9.63 4.54
CA ASP A 174 14.42 9.96 4.94
C ASP A 174 15.06 8.88 5.82
N GLY A 175 15.02 7.62 5.37
CA GLY A 175 15.65 6.49 6.07
C GLY A 175 14.78 5.83 7.15
N SER A 176 13.65 6.45 7.54
CA SER A 176 12.69 5.86 8.49
C SER A 176 11.61 5.09 7.73
N LEU A 177 11.33 3.86 8.15
CA LEU A 177 10.31 2.98 7.59
C LEU A 177 9.27 2.63 8.67
N ALA A 178 8.00 2.69 8.29
CA ALA A 178 6.89 2.13 9.04
C ALA A 178 6.00 1.31 8.12
N VAL A 179 5.59 0.14 8.58
CA VAL A 179 4.71 -0.80 7.89
C VAL A 179 3.59 -1.17 8.85
N GLU A 180 2.36 -1.13 8.35
CA GLU A 180 1.19 -1.69 8.99
C GLU A 180 0.51 -2.64 8.02
N LEU A 181 0.19 -3.82 8.51
CA LEU A 181 -0.56 -4.84 7.81
C LEU A 181 -1.69 -5.29 8.71
N GLN A 182 -2.91 -5.22 8.21
CA GLN A 182 -4.10 -5.63 8.93
C GLN A 182 -4.86 -6.64 8.07
N ALA A 183 -5.35 -7.68 8.72
CA ALA A 183 -6.15 -8.74 8.11
C ALA A 183 -7.34 -9.07 8.99
N SER A 184 -8.45 -9.43 8.36
CA SER A 184 -9.64 -9.96 9.03
C SER A 184 -10.12 -11.22 8.34
N ASN A 185 -11.02 -11.95 9.00
CA ASN A 185 -11.62 -13.18 8.47
C ASN A 185 -10.63 -14.32 8.14
N LEU A 186 -9.45 -14.31 8.76
CA LEU A 186 -8.43 -15.34 8.58
C LEU A 186 -8.91 -16.72 9.09
N LEU A 187 -8.53 -17.77 8.38
CA LEU A 187 -8.86 -19.16 8.74
C LEU A 187 -7.99 -19.68 9.89
N SER A 188 -6.73 -19.27 9.95
CA SER A 188 -5.76 -19.62 10.99
C SER A 188 -5.02 -18.36 11.46
N PRO A 189 -4.53 -18.30 12.71
CA PRO A 189 -3.68 -17.19 13.18
C PRO A 189 -2.35 -17.11 12.43
N THR A 190 -1.91 -18.21 11.81
CA THR A 190 -0.67 -18.27 11.02
C THR A 190 -0.88 -17.98 9.54
N THR A 191 -2.13 -17.83 9.08
CA THR A 191 -2.40 -17.48 7.68
C THR A 191 -2.01 -16.02 7.46
N PRO A 192 -1.08 -15.70 6.55
CA PRO A 192 -0.79 -14.32 6.21
C PRO A 192 -2.06 -13.65 5.62
N PRO A 193 -2.22 -12.33 5.78
CA PRO A 193 -3.26 -11.58 5.08
C PRO A 193 -3.26 -11.89 3.58
N PHE A 194 -4.41 -11.71 2.94
CA PHE A 194 -4.56 -12.11 1.55
C PHE A 194 -5.15 -10.96 0.72
N PHE A 195 -4.30 -10.29 -0.05
CA PHE A 195 -4.76 -9.38 -1.10
C PHE A 195 -5.02 -10.09 -2.45
N GLY A 196 -5.25 -11.41 -2.49
CA GLY A 196 -5.25 -12.16 -3.76
C GLY A 196 -3.95 -12.93 -3.96
N VAL A 197 -3.49 -13.06 -5.22
CA VAL A 197 -2.23 -13.72 -5.66
C VAL A 197 -0.95 -13.03 -5.13
N LEU A 198 -1.05 -12.24 -4.06
CA LEU A 198 -0.01 -11.35 -3.56
C LEU A 198 0.80 -12.08 -2.50
N GLU A 199 2.11 -12.19 -2.74
CA GLU A 199 3.07 -12.92 -1.91
C GLU A 199 3.38 -12.11 -0.62
N ILE A 200 2.39 -11.86 0.22
CA ILE A 200 2.60 -11.14 1.50
C ILE A 200 3.64 -11.84 2.37
N GLU A 201 3.67 -13.17 2.34
CA GLU A 201 4.69 -13.96 3.03
C GLU A 201 6.10 -13.59 2.56
N SER A 202 6.31 -13.44 1.25
CA SER A 202 7.61 -12.99 0.72
C SER A 202 7.96 -11.56 1.16
N PHE A 203 6.95 -10.68 1.29
CA PHE A 203 7.15 -9.32 1.78
C PHE A 203 7.49 -9.30 3.27
N LEU A 204 6.82 -10.10 4.09
CA LEU A 204 7.14 -10.25 5.52
C LEU A 204 8.55 -10.84 5.70
N ASN A 205 8.89 -11.89 4.95
CA ASN A 205 10.23 -12.47 4.96
C ASN A 205 11.28 -11.45 4.51
N LEU A 206 10.99 -10.64 3.49
CA LEU A 206 11.87 -9.54 3.08
C LEU A 206 12.06 -8.57 4.25
N LEU A 207 10.99 -8.11 4.89
CA LEU A 207 11.06 -7.22 6.06
C LEU A 207 11.91 -7.79 7.22
N GLU A 208 11.90 -9.09 7.44
CA GLU A 208 12.74 -9.74 8.46
C GLU A 208 14.23 -9.74 8.09
N THR A 209 14.57 -9.65 6.81
CA THR A 209 15.97 -9.60 6.32
C THR A 209 16.55 -8.17 6.24
N LEU A 210 15.73 -7.13 6.41
CA LEU A 210 16.12 -5.72 6.28
C LEU A 210 16.50 -5.08 7.63
#